data_AF-A0A1R1CB78-F1
#
_entry.id   AF-A0A1R1CB78-F1
#
_cell.length_a   1.000
_cell.length_b   1.000
_cell.length_c   1.000
_cell.angle_alpha   90.00
_cell.angle_beta   90.00
_cell.angle_gamma   90.00
#
_symmetry.space_group_name_H-M   'P 1'
#
loop_
_entity.id
_entity.type
_entity.pdbx_description
1 polymer ?
#
loop_
_entity_poly.entity_id
_entity_poly.type
_entity_poly.pdbx_seq_one_letter_code
_entity_poly.pdbx_strand_id
1 'polypeptide(L)'
;MKNFPENFRKPVTLTLSFDPAILKNNQSAAVFYYDEVKNEWVEIGGKMSGHYITVEVDHFTKFAVMLINALKPKEAGVALTFTDTAKIRTWD
;
A
#
# COMPACT_ATOMS: atom_id res chain seq x y z
N MET A 1 -25.74 -3.72 4.83
CA MET A 1 -24.58 -3.48 5.72
C MET A 1 -24.75 -2.11 6.37
N LYS A 2 -24.42 -1.97 7.66
CA LYS A 2 -24.53 -0.70 8.39
C LYS A 2 -23.14 -0.06 8.48
N ASN A 3 -22.89 0.98 7.68
CA ASN A 3 -21.65 1.76 7.74
C ASN A 3 -21.91 3.00 8.60
N PHE A 4 -21.06 3.23 9.61
CA PHE A 4 -21.10 4.44 10.43
C PHE A 4 -19.99 5.37 9.95
N PRO A 5 -20.28 6.66 9.71
CA PRO A 5 -19.25 7.62 9.29
C PRO A 5 -18.31 8.04 10.44
N GLU A 6 -18.58 7.60 11.67
CA GLU A 6 -17.81 7.96 12.86
C GLU A 6 -16.66 6.97 13.08
N ASN A 7 -15.50 7.49 13.46
CA ASN A 7 -14.34 6.69 13.82
C ASN A 7 -14.50 6.08 15.23
N PHE A 8 -13.88 4.93 15.45
CA PHE A 8 -13.71 4.34 16.77
C PHE A 8 -12.93 5.30 17.67
N ARG A 9 -13.45 5.50 18.89
CA ARG A 9 -12.80 6.33 19.92
C ARG A 9 -11.44 5.79 20.38
N LYS A 10 -11.22 4.49 20.18
CA LYS A 10 -9.94 3.81 20.40
C LYS A 10 -9.68 2.93 19.19
N PRO A 11 -8.44 2.85 18.68
CA PRO A 11 -8.10 1.92 17.62
C PRO A 11 -8.50 0.50 17.99
N VAL A 12 -8.96 -0.25 16.98
CA VAL A 12 -9.32 -1.65 17.09
C VAL A 12 -8.30 -2.48 16.33
N THR A 13 -7.85 -3.57 16.93
CA THR A 13 -6.96 -4.53 16.26
C THR A 13 -7.77 -5.45 15.36
N LEU A 14 -7.50 -5.39 14.06
CA LEU A 14 -8.03 -6.31 13.08
C LEU A 14 -6.98 -7.39 12.78
N THR A 15 -7.35 -8.65 12.95
CA THR A 15 -6.52 -9.81 12.59
C THR A 15 -7.25 -10.63 11.53
N LEU A 16 -6.62 -10.77 10.36
CA LEU A 16 -7.15 -11.52 9.23
C LEU A 16 -6.25 -12.72 8.94
N SER A 17 -6.85 -13.89 8.73
CA SER A 17 -6.13 -15.05 8.22
C SER A 17 -6.08 -15.03 6.69
N PHE A 18 -5.00 -15.55 6.12
CA PHE A 18 -4.86 -15.79 4.69
C PHE A 18 -4.01 -17.04 4.46
N ASP A 19 -4.09 -17.63 3.28
CA ASP A 19 -3.23 -18.76 2.93
C ASP A 19 -1.87 -18.24 2.44
N PRO A 20 -0.77 -18.44 3.19
CA PRO A 20 0.55 -17.98 2.77
C PRO A 20 1.10 -18.77 1.58
N ALA A 21 0.55 -19.95 1.25
CA ALA A 21 1.00 -20.75 0.11
C ALA A 21 0.73 -20.08 -1.25
N ILE A 22 -0.16 -19.08 -1.29
CA ILE A 22 -0.46 -18.31 -2.49
C ILE A 22 0.62 -17.27 -2.80
N LEU A 23 1.50 -16.95 -1.84
CA LEU A 23 2.59 -15.99 -2.01
C LEU A 23 3.67 -16.58 -2.91
N LYS A 24 4.03 -15.87 -3.98
CA LYS A 24 5.17 -16.21 -4.84
C LYS A 24 6.44 -15.48 -4.38
N ASN A 25 7.59 -15.92 -4.91
CA ASN A 25 8.87 -15.23 -4.69
C ASN A 25 8.74 -13.75 -5.07
N ASN A 26 9.20 -12.86 -4.18
CA ASN A 26 9.07 -11.40 -4.29
C ASN A 26 7.64 -10.84 -4.13
N GLN A 27 6.71 -11.59 -3.54
CA GLN A 27 5.40 -11.06 -3.13
C GLN A 27 5.28 -11.04 -1.60
N SER A 28 4.47 -10.11 -1.11
CA SER A 28 4.02 -10.02 0.27
C SER A 28 2.50 -9.87 0.30
N ALA A 29 1.91 -9.84 1.49
CA ALA A 29 0.50 -9.56 1.71
C ALA A 29 0.33 -8.30 2.53
N ALA A 30 -0.67 -7.48 2.19
CA ALA A 30 -1.06 -6.30 2.94
C ALA A 30 -2.58 -6.25 3.12
N VAL A 31 -3.03 -5.61 4.19
CA VAL A 31 -4.43 -5.26 4.39
C VAL A 31 -4.73 -3.99 3.63
N PHE A 32 -5.90 -3.99 2.99
CA PHE A 32 -6.47 -2.81 2.34
C PHE A 32 -7.85 -2.56 2.91
N TYR A 33 -8.26 -1.30 2.90
CA TYR A 33 -9.65 -0.92 3.12
C TYR A 33 -10.27 -0.40 1.83
N TYR A 34 -11.59 -0.56 1.68
CA TYR A 34 -12.31 -0.01 0.55
C TYR A 34 -12.81 1.41 0.88
N ASP A 35 -12.32 2.40 0.13
CA ASP A 35 -12.82 3.77 0.16
C ASP A 35 -14.08 3.84 -0.70
N GLU A 36 -15.26 3.86 -0.08
CA GLU A 36 -16.56 3.90 -0.78
C GLU A 36 -16.83 5.24 -1.48
N VAL A 37 -16.10 6.31 -1.12
CA VAL A 37 -16.25 7.62 -1.78
C VAL A 37 -15.53 7.60 -3.12
N LYS A 38 -14.33 7.04 -3.15
CA LYS A 38 -13.50 6.95 -4.35
C LYS A 38 -13.68 5.65 -5.14
N ASN A 39 -14.37 4.68 -4.55
CA ASN A 39 -14.54 3.32 -5.07
C ASN A 39 -13.22 2.59 -5.31
N GLU A 40 -12.23 2.78 -4.43
CA GLU A 40 -10.88 2.23 -4.57
C GLU A 40 -10.44 1.44 -3.32
N TRP A 41 -9.50 0.52 -3.51
CA TRP A 41 -8.82 -0.16 -2.40
C TRP A 41 -7.57 0.62 -2.01
N VAL A 42 -7.46 0.99 -0.74
CA VAL A 42 -6.34 1.74 -0.18
C VAL A 42 -5.50 0.83 0.71
N GLU A 43 -4.20 0.74 0.43
CA GLU A 43 -3.25 -0.06 1.20
C GLU A 43 -3.00 0.56 2.58
N ILE A 44 -3.12 -0.25 3.64
CA ILE A 44 -2.79 0.15 5.02
C ILE A 44 -1.71 -0.74 5.64
N GLY A 45 -1.12 -1.64 4.84
CA GLY A 45 -0.05 -2.52 5.25
C GLY A 45 -0.52 -3.56 6.25
N GLY A 46 0.29 -3.81 7.29
CA GLY A 46 -0.01 -4.77 8.34
C GLY A 46 1.20 -5.60 8.73
N LYS A 47 1.14 -6.16 9.94
CA LYS A 47 2.20 -7.01 10.48
C LYS A 47 1.84 -8.48 10.25
N MET A 48 2.68 -9.20 9.51
CA MET A 48 2.53 -10.63 9.32
C MET A 48 3.03 -11.41 10.54
N SER A 49 2.26 -12.42 10.95
CA SER A 49 2.62 -13.39 11.98
C SER A 49 2.09 -14.77 11.57
N GLY A 50 2.91 -15.55 10.87
CA GLY A 50 2.48 -16.81 10.27
C GLY A 50 1.47 -16.57 9.14
N HIS A 51 0.30 -17.23 9.22
CA HIS A 51 -0.81 -17.07 8.29
C HIS A 51 -1.81 -15.96 8.67
N TYR A 52 -1.42 -15.11 9.62
CA TYR A 52 -2.21 -13.95 10.04
C TYR A 52 -1.53 -12.65 9.65
N ILE A 53 -2.34 -11.65 9.33
CA ILE A 53 -1.93 -10.26 9.21
C ILE A 53 -2.75 -9.41 10.19
N THR A 54 -2.06 -8.56 10.95
CA THR A 54 -2.67 -7.71 11.98
C THR A 54 -2.43 -6.23 11.68
N VAL A 55 -3.48 -5.41 11.83
CA VAL A 55 -3.43 -3.95 11.66
C VAL A 55 -4.32 -3.27 12.69
N GLU A 56 -3.95 -2.06 13.13
CA GLU A 56 -4.83 -1.21 13.94
C GLU A 56 -5.65 -0.30 13.01
N VAL A 57 -6.96 -0.29 13.20
CA VAL A 57 -7.90 0.51 12.40
C VAL A 57 -8.76 1.38 13.31
N ASP A 58 -9.17 2.53 12.81
CA ASP A 58 -9.97 3.50 13.56
C ASP A 58 -11.37 3.70 12.97
N HIS A 59 -11.78 2.96 11.95
CA HIS A 59 -13.11 3.08 11.36
C HIS A 59 -13.65 1.75 10.83
N PHE A 60 -14.96 1.71 10.60
CA PHE A 60 -15.65 0.53 10.08
C PHE A 60 -15.87 0.65 8.56
N THR A 61 -15.23 -0.24 7.80
CA THR A 61 -15.41 -0.39 6.34
C THR A 61 -15.12 -1.84 5.93
N LYS A 62 -15.08 -2.11 4.62
CA LYS A 62 -14.66 -3.40 4.07
C LYS A 62 -13.14 -3.50 4.08
N PHE A 63 -12.63 -4.63 4.56
CA PHE A 63 -11.20 -4.93 4.55
C PHE A 63 -10.93 -6.20 3.73
N ALA A 64 -9.77 -6.25 3.09
CA ALA A 64 -9.29 -7.42 2.38
C ALA A 64 -7.77 -7.57 2.52
N VAL A 65 -7.29 -8.80 2.49
CA VAL A 65 -5.86 -9.11 2.35
C VAL A 65 -5.58 -9.28 0.86
N MET A 66 -4.62 -8.52 0.33
CA MET A 66 -4.22 -8.60 -1.07
C MET A 66 -2.72 -8.79 -1.22
N LEU A 67 -2.33 -9.46 -2.30
CA LEU A 67 -0.94 -9.68 -2.67
C LEU A 67 -0.34 -8.40 -3.22
N ILE A 68 0.78 -7.99 -2.66
CA ILE A 68 1.59 -6.90 -3.17
C ILE A 68 2.90 -7.48 -3.69
N ASN A 69 3.36 -7.00 -4.85
CA ASN A 69 4.72 -7.28 -5.25
C ASN A 69 5.63 -6.48 -4.34
N ALA A 70 6.66 -7.12 -3.78
CA ALA A 70 7.75 -6.38 -3.19
C ALA A 70 8.30 -5.50 -4.31
N LEU A 71 8.05 -4.20 -4.23
CA LEU A 71 8.80 -3.24 -5.00
C LEU A 71 10.24 -3.53 -4.59
N LYS A 72 11.04 -4.11 -5.50
CA LYS A 72 12.49 -3.88 -5.43
C LYS A 72 12.59 -2.38 -5.19
N PRO A 73 13.37 -1.90 -4.20
CA PRO A 73 13.58 -0.47 -4.06
C PRO A 73 13.84 0.02 -5.48
N LYS A 74 12.96 0.90 -5.99
CA LYS A 74 13.18 1.60 -7.26
C LYS A 74 14.61 2.06 -7.12
N GLU A 75 15.54 1.44 -7.84
CA GLU A 75 16.98 1.65 -7.67
C GLU A 75 17.13 3.14 -7.41
N ALA A 76 17.60 3.51 -6.20
CA ALA A 76 17.57 4.88 -5.71
C ALA A 76 17.87 5.79 -6.88
N GLY A 77 16.83 6.48 -7.37
CA GLY A 77 16.69 6.84 -8.79
C GLY A 77 18.05 7.16 -9.36
N VAL A 78 18.58 6.35 -10.30
CA VAL A 78 19.83 6.67 -10.99
C VAL A 78 19.74 8.15 -11.28
N ALA A 79 20.61 8.95 -10.66
CA ALA A 79 20.57 10.38 -10.82
C ALA A 79 20.80 10.60 -12.31
N LEU A 80 19.73 10.91 -13.05
CA LEU A 80 19.84 11.25 -14.45
C LEU A 80 20.53 12.60 -14.47
N THR A 81 21.86 12.59 -14.61
CA THR A 81 22.64 13.79 -14.79
C THR A 81 22.38 14.29 -16.19
N PHE A 82 21.34 15.11 -16.35
CA PHE A 82 21.18 15.91 -17.55
C PHE A 82 22.26 16.98 -17.54
N THR A 83 23.30 16.80 -18.37
CA THR A 83 24.33 17.81 -18.61
C THR A 83 24.02 18.46 -19.96
N ASP A 84 23.33 19.59 -19.94
CA ASP A 84 23.17 20.41 -21.15
C ASP A 84 24.39 21.32 -21.29
N THR A 85 25.36 20.88 -22.10
CA THR A 85 26.54 21.69 -22.43
C THR A 85 26.37 22.44 -23.76
N ALA A 86 25.17 22.44 -24.34
CA ALA A 86 24.94 23.10 -25.62
C ALA A 86 24.79 24.62 -25.43
N LYS A 87 25.86 25.36 -25.75
CA LYS A 87 25.75 26.81 -25.97
C LYS A 87 24.81 27.04 -27.16
N ILE A 88 23.59 27.45 -26.87
CA ILE A 88 22.65 27.98 -27.86
C ILE A 88 23.30 29.20 -28.53
N ARG A 89 23.39 29.16 -29.87
CA ARG A 89 24.01 30.20 -30.68
C ARG A 89 23.32 31.54 -30.44
N THR A 90 24.12 32.60 -30.30
CA THR A 90 23.66 33.98 -30.38
C THR A 90 23.21 34.25 -31.81
N TRP A 91 22.02 34.81 -31.97
CA TRP A 91 21.51 35.31 -33.24
C TRP A 91 22.12 36.70 -33.46
N ASP A 92 22.83 36.88 -34.58
CA ASP A 92 23.33 38.18 -35.07
C ASP A 92 22.19 39.00 -35.70
#